data_AF-A0A9X1MES7-F1
#
_entry.id   AF-A0A9X1MES7-F1
#
_cell.length_a   1.000
_cell.length_b   1.000
_cell.length_c   1.000
_cell.angle_alpha   90.00
_cell.angle_beta   90.00
_cell.angle_gamma   90.00
#
_symmetry.space_group_name_H-M   'P 1'
#
loop_
_entity.id
_entity.type
_entity.pdbx_description
1 polymer ?
#
loop_
_entity_poly.entity_id
_entity_poly.type
_entity_poly.pdbx_seq_one_letter_code
_entity_poly.pdbx_strand_id
1 'polypeptide(L)'
;MFFRRARSLRLIAALAGAALSALLVWLLVAVNLFYFPYTEDPPARADAVIVLAGAASERLPVGQALVREGQAPVLVLSTTDTPGNANMDLVCDYSTNPAIKCFAPNPLSTRAEARSIARLAADNGWEDIVVVTSKYHVVRAQANIRQCTNANVTMVGSEPNLGPVQWLGRFTEETGGVAAAFVRPACASPIG
;
A
#
# COMPACT_ATOMS: atom_id res chain seq x y z
N MET A 1 33.44 -12.43 43.44
CA MET A 1 33.50 -11.94 42.04
C MET A 1 32.90 -12.92 41.01
N PHE A 2 33.17 -14.23 41.10
CA PHE A 2 32.62 -15.27 40.20
C PHE A 2 31.08 -15.36 40.12
N PHE A 3 30.37 -15.31 41.26
CA PHE A 3 28.89 -15.38 41.30
C PHE A 3 28.18 -14.21 40.59
N ARG A 4 28.75 -13.00 40.65
CA ARG A 4 28.23 -11.83 39.91
C ARG A 4 28.41 -12.00 38.40
N ARG A 5 29.53 -12.59 37.97
CA ARG A 5 29.88 -12.83 36.55
C ARG A 5 29.00 -13.91 35.91
N ALA A 6 28.66 -14.97 36.65
CA ALA A 6 27.74 -16.00 36.18
C ALA A 6 26.29 -15.50 36.09
N ARG A 7 25.85 -14.64 37.03
CA ARG A 7 24.51 -14.02 36.99
C ARG A 7 24.38 -13.01 35.85
N SER A 8 25.42 -12.22 35.55
CA SER A 8 25.43 -11.29 34.41
C SER A 8 25.42 -12.02 33.05
N LEU A 9 26.15 -13.14 32.91
CA LEU A 9 26.14 -13.94 31.68
C LEU A 9 24.76 -14.57 31.39
N ARG A 10 24.06 -15.06 32.43
CA ARG A 10 22.69 -15.59 32.28
C ARG A 10 21.68 -14.51 31.88
N LEU A 11 21.81 -13.30 32.44
CA LEU A 11 20.96 -12.17 32.07
C LEU A 11 21.20 -11.72 30.62
N ILE A 12 22.47 -11.63 30.19
CA ILE A 12 22.83 -11.30 28.80
C ILE A 12 22.27 -12.35 27.84
N ALA A 13 22.44 -13.64 28.14
CA ALA A 13 21.89 -14.72 27.31
C ALA A 13 20.36 -14.68 27.23
N ALA A 14 19.67 -14.40 28.35
CA ALA A 14 18.22 -14.25 28.37
C ALA A 14 17.73 -13.05 27.54
N LEU A 15 18.40 -11.90 27.64
CA LEU A 15 18.08 -10.71 26.84
C LEU A 15 18.35 -10.93 25.35
N ALA A 16 19.47 -11.58 25.00
CA ALA A 16 19.79 -11.95 23.63
C ALA A 16 18.75 -12.94 23.06
N GLY A 17 18.34 -13.93 23.85
CA GLY A 17 17.27 -14.85 23.49
C GLY A 17 15.95 -14.13 23.24
N ALA A 18 15.53 -13.24 24.14
CA ALA A 18 14.31 -12.47 23.99
C ALA A 18 14.33 -11.56 22.75
N ALA A 19 15.45 -10.88 22.51
CA ALA A 19 15.64 -10.03 21.33
C ALA A 19 15.58 -10.85 20.03
N LEU A 20 16.22 -12.02 20.00
CA LEU A 20 16.16 -12.93 18.86
C LEU A 20 14.74 -13.45 18.63
N SER A 21 14.03 -13.86 19.69
CA SER A 21 12.63 -14.29 19.58
C SER A 21 11.73 -13.17 19.03
N ALA A 22 11.87 -11.94 19.53
CA ALA A 22 11.12 -10.80 19.03
C ALA A 22 11.41 -10.52 17.55
N LEU A 23 12.68 -10.60 17.14
CA LEU A 23 13.09 -10.46 15.74
C LEU A 23 12.45 -11.53 14.84
N LEU A 24 12.45 -12.79 15.28
CA LEU A 24 11.85 -13.90 14.53
C LEU A 24 10.33 -13.76 14.40
N VAL A 25 9.64 -13.35 15.47
CA VAL A 25 8.20 -13.08 15.43
C VAL A 25 7.90 -11.90 14.51
N TRP A 26 8.65 -10.80 14.60
CA TRP A 26 8.48 -9.67 13.69
C TRP A 26 8.68 -10.08 12.24
N LEU A 27 9.72 -10.85 11.93
CA LEU A 27 9.99 -11.31 10.57
C LEU A 27 8.86 -12.21 10.06
N LEU A 28 8.36 -13.14 10.88
CA LEU A 28 7.23 -13.99 10.52
C LEU A 28 5.98 -13.17 10.20
N VAL A 29 5.66 -12.18 11.04
CA VAL A 29 4.53 -11.26 10.81
C VAL A 29 4.75 -10.45 9.55
N ALA A 30 5.93 -9.87 9.35
CA ALA A 30 6.24 -9.05 8.18
C ALA A 30 6.16 -9.84 6.87
N VAL A 31 6.65 -11.08 6.85
CA VAL A 31 6.51 -11.98 5.68
C VAL A 31 5.04 -12.23 5.37
N ASN A 32 4.22 -12.56 6.37
CA ASN A 32 2.79 -12.81 6.15
C ASN A 32 2.05 -11.55 5.71
N LEU A 33 2.35 -10.37 6.26
CA LEU A 33 1.64 -9.14 5.93
C LEU A 33 2.08 -8.51 4.61
N PHE A 34 3.37 -8.61 4.24
CA PHE A 34 3.93 -7.82 3.14
C PHE A 34 4.45 -8.67 1.98
N TYR A 35 4.80 -9.94 2.20
CA TYR A 35 5.20 -10.83 1.10
C TYR A 35 4.00 -11.66 0.60
N PHE A 36 3.15 -12.11 1.53
CA PHE A 36 1.93 -12.86 1.26
C PHE A 36 0.67 -12.13 1.75
N PRO A 37 0.46 -10.85 1.36
CA PRO A 37 -0.71 -10.11 1.80
C PRO A 37 -1.99 -10.83 1.37
N TYR A 38 -3.00 -10.82 2.23
CA TYR A 38 -4.33 -11.24 1.83
C TYR A 38 -4.95 -10.20 0.89
N THR A 39 -5.43 -10.65 -0.27
CA THR A 39 -6.21 -9.86 -1.21
C THR A 39 -7.47 -10.63 -1.57
N GLU A 40 -8.59 -9.92 -1.62
CA GLU A 40 -9.84 -10.45 -2.17
C GLU A 40 -9.73 -10.55 -3.70
N ASP A 41 -10.47 -11.48 -4.30
CA ASP A 41 -10.62 -11.48 -5.76
C ASP A 41 -11.33 -10.19 -6.19
N PRO A 42 -10.89 -9.54 -7.29
CA PRO A 42 -11.59 -8.39 -7.84
C PRO A 42 -13.07 -8.74 -8.10
N PRO A 43 -14.02 -7.81 -7.89
CA PRO A 43 -15.42 -8.03 -8.26
C PRO A 43 -15.52 -8.32 -9.77
N ALA A 44 -16.63 -8.82 -10.29
CA ALA A 44 -16.75 -9.04 -11.74
C ALA A 44 -16.76 -7.73 -12.55
N ARG A 45 -17.19 -6.62 -11.92
CA ARG A 45 -17.12 -5.24 -12.43
C ARG A 45 -16.93 -4.29 -11.26
N ALA A 46 -16.14 -3.24 -11.48
CA ALA A 46 -15.95 -2.11 -10.59
C ALA A 46 -16.17 -0.82 -11.38
N ASP A 47 -16.37 0.29 -10.68
CA ASP A 47 -16.57 1.61 -11.29
C ASP A 47 -15.25 2.23 -11.75
N ALA A 48 -14.17 1.98 -11.00
CA ALA A 48 -12.85 2.48 -11.30
C ALA A 48 -11.74 1.53 -10.85
N VAL A 49 -10.66 1.49 -11.63
CA VAL A 49 -9.35 0.96 -11.22
C VAL A 49 -8.45 2.14 -10.88
N ILE A 50 -7.96 2.19 -9.65
CA ILE A 50 -7.13 3.27 -9.13
C ILE A 50 -5.72 2.74 -8.89
N VAL A 51 -4.71 3.34 -9.49
CA VAL A 51 -3.31 2.95 -9.32
C VAL A 51 -2.59 3.93 -8.40
N LEU A 52 -2.08 3.43 -7.28
CA LEU A 52 -1.36 4.25 -6.29
C LEU A 52 0.03 4.65 -6.78
N ALA A 53 0.45 5.83 -6.34
CA ALA A 53 1.69 6.46 -6.74
C ALA A 53 2.94 5.71 -6.27
N GLY A 54 4.00 5.79 -7.09
CA GLY A 54 5.29 5.18 -6.85
C GLY A 54 5.38 3.77 -7.43
N ALA A 55 6.58 3.31 -7.75
CA ALA A 55 6.81 2.04 -8.44
C ALA A 55 5.92 1.89 -9.70
N ALA A 56 5.76 2.97 -10.47
CA ALA A 56 4.87 3.00 -11.63
C ALA A 56 5.18 1.92 -12.67
N SER A 57 6.47 1.56 -12.82
CA SER A 57 6.90 0.50 -13.76
C SER A 57 6.26 -0.87 -13.50
N GLU A 58 5.89 -1.17 -12.26
CA GLU A 58 5.22 -2.44 -11.89
C GLU A 58 3.71 -2.27 -11.66
N ARG A 59 3.25 -1.11 -11.16
CA ARG A 59 1.82 -0.92 -10.82
C ARG A 59 0.96 -0.51 -12.00
N LEU A 60 1.45 0.38 -12.86
CA LEU A 60 0.68 0.90 -13.99
C LEU A 60 0.24 -0.20 -14.97
N PRO A 61 1.11 -1.17 -15.36
CA PRO A 61 0.68 -2.24 -16.26
C PRO A 61 -0.45 -3.10 -15.70
N VAL A 62 -0.47 -3.35 -14.38
CA VAL A 62 -1.54 -4.10 -13.72
C VAL A 62 -2.87 -3.35 -13.80
N GLY A 63 -2.88 -2.05 -13.46
CA GLY A 63 -4.10 -1.23 -13.56
C GLY A 63 -4.63 -1.13 -14.99
N GLN A 64 -3.74 -0.96 -15.97
CA GLN A 64 -4.11 -0.97 -17.38
C GLN A 64 -4.65 -2.33 -17.84
N ALA A 65 -4.11 -3.44 -17.33
CA ALA A 65 -4.60 -4.78 -17.66
C ALA A 65 -6.04 -4.98 -17.20
N LEU A 66 -6.35 -4.64 -15.95
CA LEU A 66 -7.71 -4.73 -15.41
C LEU A 66 -8.71 -3.95 -16.26
N VAL A 67 -8.39 -2.70 -16.65
CA VAL A 67 -9.27 -1.90 -17.51
C VAL A 67 -9.42 -2.51 -18.91
N ARG A 68 -8.34 -3.02 -19.52
CA ARG A 68 -8.40 -3.72 -20.82
C ARG A 68 -9.25 -4.98 -20.76
N GLU A 69 -9.24 -5.68 -19.63
CA GLU A 69 -10.03 -6.89 -19.38
C GLU A 69 -11.51 -6.60 -19.09
N GLY A 70 -11.90 -5.32 -19.07
CA GLY A 70 -13.28 -4.87 -18.85
C GLY A 70 -13.68 -4.81 -17.37
N GLN A 71 -12.69 -4.85 -16.47
CA GLN A 71 -12.92 -4.88 -15.03
C GLN A 71 -13.53 -3.57 -14.52
N ALA A 72 -13.17 -2.44 -15.12
CA ALA A 72 -13.76 -1.13 -14.87
C ALA A 72 -13.65 -0.22 -16.10
N PRO A 73 -14.58 0.73 -16.29
CA PRO A 73 -14.54 1.68 -17.40
C PRO A 73 -13.54 2.83 -17.21
N VAL A 74 -13.10 3.11 -15.97
CA VAL A 74 -12.25 4.26 -15.63
C VAL A 74 -10.92 3.80 -15.03
N LEU A 75 -9.82 4.39 -15.51
CA LEU A 75 -8.49 4.26 -14.90
C LEU A 75 -8.13 5.56 -14.17
N VAL A 76 -7.82 5.48 -12.89
CA VAL A 76 -7.40 6.61 -12.07
C VAL A 76 -5.93 6.44 -11.69
N LEU A 77 -5.13 7.48 -11.87
CA LEU A 77 -3.68 7.45 -11.64
C LEU A 77 -3.28 8.52 -10.62
N SER A 78 -2.48 8.11 -9.63
CA SER A 78 -1.92 8.99 -8.60
C SER A 78 -0.52 9.46 -9.02
N THR A 79 -0.34 10.77 -9.23
CA THR A 79 0.92 11.36 -9.74
C THR A 79 1.79 11.95 -8.63
N THR A 80 3.11 12.03 -8.85
CA THR A 80 4.04 12.56 -7.82
C THR A 80 5.25 13.35 -8.32
N ASP A 81 5.53 13.32 -9.63
CA ASP A 81 6.74 13.89 -10.24
C ASP A 81 8.05 13.31 -9.67
N THR A 82 8.00 12.09 -9.11
CA THR A 82 9.17 11.39 -8.59
C THR A 82 9.74 10.42 -9.61
N PRO A 83 11.05 10.10 -9.58
CA PRO A 83 11.64 9.13 -10.50
C PRO A 83 10.94 7.76 -10.48
N GLY A 84 10.44 7.34 -9.32
CA GLY A 84 9.70 6.09 -9.16
C GLY A 84 8.30 6.10 -9.78
N ASN A 85 7.78 7.25 -10.18
CA ASN A 85 6.44 7.41 -10.76
C ASN A 85 6.43 7.87 -12.22
N ALA A 86 7.61 8.13 -12.81
CA ALA A 86 7.77 8.76 -14.11
C ALA A 86 6.88 8.18 -15.22
N ASN A 87 6.75 6.85 -15.33
CA ASN A 87 5.90 6.23 -16.35
C ASN A 87 4.41 6.58 -16.20
N MET A 88 3.93 6.72 -14.96
CA MET A 88 2.55 7.10 -14.67
C MET A 88 2.35 8.60 -14.86
N ASP A 89 3.32 9.41 -14.45
CA ASP A 89 3.31 10.86 -14.67
C ASP A 89 3.25 11.17 -16.18
N LEU A 90 4.06 10.49 -17.01
CA LEU A 90 4.01 10.60 -18.48
C LEU A 90 2.63 10.25 -19.07
N VAL A 91 1.93 9.25 -18.54
CA VAL A 91 0.56 8.94 -19.00
C VAL A 91 -0.37 10.11 -18.68
N CYS A 92 -0.26 10.68 -17.49
CA CYS A 92 -1.09 11.81 -17.08
C CYS A 92 -0.79 13.10 -17.84
N ASP A 93 0.46 13.33 -18.23
CA ASP A 93 0.85 14.53 -18.99
C ASP A 93 0.37 14.51 -20.44
N TYR A 94 0.31 13.32 -21.06
CA TYR A 94 0.11 13.20 -22.51
C TYR A 94 -1.18 12.47 -22.93
N SER A 95 -1.88 11.78 -22.03
CA SER A 95 -3.11 11.09 -22.38
C SER A 95 -4.24 12.07 -22.67
N THR A 96 -4.95 11.85 -23.79
CA THR A 96 -6.19 12.55 -24.13
C THR A 96 -7.45 11.68 -23.91
N ASN A 97 -7.28 10.48 -23.34
CA ASN A 97 -8.39 9.57 -23.10
C ASN A 97 -9.23 10.05 -21.90
N PRO A 98 -10.53 10.39 -22.09
CA PRO A 98 -11.38 10.87 -21.00
C PRO A 98 -11.68 9.81 -19.93
N ALA A 99 -11.43 8.53 -20.23
CA ALA A 99 -11.54 7.43 -19.27
C ALA A 99 -10.32 7.35 -18.32
N ILE A 100 -9.27 8.14 -18.55
CA ILE A 100 -8.11 8.24 -17.66
C ILE A 100 -8.24 9.52 -16.83
N LYS A 101 -8.31 9.36 -15.50
CA LYS A 101 -8.31 10.46 -14.54
C LYS A 101 -6.99 10.47 -13.79
N CYS A 102 -6.44 11.65 -13.54
CA CYS A 102 -5.21 11.80 -12.79
C CYS A 102 -5.41 12.74 -11.61
N PHE A 103 -4.76 12.44 -10.48
CA PHE A 103 -4.72 13.34 -9.33
C PHE A 103 -3.34 13.30 -8.66
N ALA A 104 -2.94 14.42 -8.05
CA ALA A 104 -1.75 14.48 -7.21
C ALA A 104 -2.15 14.56 -5.74
N PRO A 105 -1.66 13.66 -4.86
CA PRO A 105 -1.91 13.76 -3.43
C PRO A 105 -1.13 14.92 -2.81
N ASN A 106 -1.76 15.70 -1.94
CA ASN A 106 -1.08 16.76 -1.18
C ASN A 106 -1.34 16.63 0.33
N PRO A 107 -0.32 16.42 1.16
CA PRO A 107 1.10 16.18 0.80
C PRO A 107 1.31 14.77 0.22
N LEU A 108 2.44 14.52 -0.45
CA LEU A 108 2.82 13.21 -0.99
C LEU A 108 2.86 12.14 0.12
N SER A 109 1.75 11.44 0.30
CA SER A 109 1.56 10.46 1.37
C SER A 109 0.35 9.58 1.08
N THR A 110 0.40 8.34 1.56
CA THR A 110 -0.71 7.38 1.44
C THR A 110 -2.00 7.91 2.10
N ARG A 111 -1.90 8.72 3.17
CA ARG A 111 -3.06 9.36 3.81
C ARG A 111 -3.73 10.39 2.90
N ALA A 112 -2.94 11.17 2.16
CA ALA A 112 -3.48 12.14 1.22
C ALA A 112 -4.06 11.44 -0.02
N GLU A 113 -3.44 10.35 -0.49
CA GLU A 113 -4.01 9.50 -1.54
C GLU A 113 -5.37 8.94 -1.12
N ALA A 114 -5.48 8.38 0.09
CA ALA A 114 -6.74 7.87 0.63
C ALA A 114 -7.86 8.92 0.64
N ARG A 115 -7.56 10.16 1.04
CA ARG A 115 -8.53 11.26 1.00
C ARG A 115 -8.91 11.67 -0.42
N SER A 116 -7.97 11.70 -1.34
CA SER A 116 -8.25 12.02 -2.75
C SER A 116 -9.09 10.93 -3.41
N ILE A 117 -8.80 9.66 -3.12
CA ILE A 117 -9.60 8.52 -3.58
C ILE A 117 -11.03 8.61 -3.05
N ALA A 118 -11.20 8.89 -1.75
CA ALA A 118 -12.53 9.03 -1.17
C ALA A 118 -13.34 10.17 -1.80
N ARG A 119 -12.71 11.32 -2.05
CA ARG A 119 -13.37 12.42 -2.77
C ARG A 119 -13.73 12.02 -4.20
N LEU A 120 -12.82 11.38 -4.93
CA LEU A 120 -13.10 10.90 -6.28
C LEU A 120 -14.27 9.90 -6.30
N ALA A 121 -14.33 8.98 -5.36
CA ALA A 121 -15.44 8.04 -5.25
C ALA A 121 -16.76 8.77 -4.97
N ALA A 122 -16.79 9.67 -3.98
CA ALA A 122 -17.98 10.44 -3.64
C ALA A 122 -18.45 11.35 -4.80
N ASP A 123 -17.53 12.09 -5.42
CA ASP A 123 -17.84 13.03 -6.51
C ASP A 123 -18.37 12.32 -7.77
N ASN A 124 -18.08 11.03 -7.93
CA ASN A 124 -18.50 10.23 -9.08
C ASN A 124 -19.56 9.18 -8.74
N GLY A 125 -20.00 9.08 -7.49
CA GLY A 125 -20.95 8.06 -7.03
C GLY A 125 -20.44 6.63 -7.21
N TRP A 126 -19.14 6.39 -7.04
CA TRP A 126 -18.56 5.04 -7.15
C TRP A 126 -18.83 4.22 -5.89
N GLU A 127 -19.35 3.00 -6.09
CA GLU A 127 -19.66 2.04 -5.04
C GLU A 127 -18.60 0.95 -4.94
N ASP A 128 -18.04 0.50 -6.06
CA ASP A 128 -17.02 -0.55 -6.11
C ASP A 128 -15.74 -0.01 -6.78
N ILE A 129 -14.63 0.01 -6.05
CA ILE A 129 -13.33 0.45 -6.57
C ILE A 129 -12.26 -0.61 -6.38
N VAL A 130 -11.44 -0.80 -7.41
CA VAL A 130 -10.25 -1.64 -7.35
C VAL A 130 -9.03 -0.74 -7.19
N VAL A 131 -8.20 -1.01 -6.18
CA VAL A 131 -6.98 -0.24 -5.90
C VAL A 131 -5.75 -1.10 -6.14
N VAL A 132 -4.94 -0.69 -7.10
CA VAL A 132 -3.69 -1.34 -7.49
C VAL A 132 -2.51 -0.69 -6.77
N THR A 133 -1.70 -1.52 -6.11
CA THR A 133 -0.44 -1.12 -5.51
C THR A 133 0.55 -2.27 -5.48
N SER A 134 1.83 -2.04 -5.14
CA SER A 134 2.78 -3.13 -4.88
C SER A 134 2.30 -4.03 -3.74
N LYS A 135 2.48 -5.34 -3.84
CA LYS A 135 1.98 -6.28 -2.82
C LYS A 135 2.43 -5.95 -1.38
N TYR A 136 3.68 -5.52 -1.20
CA TYR A 136 4.18 -5.11 0.12
C TYR A 136 3.41 -3.93 0.73
N HIS A 137 2.74 -3.13 -0.09
CA HIS A 137 2.03 -1.93 0.30
C HIS A 137 0.53 -2.13 0.53
N VAL A 138 -0.03 -3.31 0.18
CA VAL A 138 -1.47 -3.59 0.20
C VAL A 138 -2.08 -3.28 1.57
N VAL A 139 -1.49 -3.83 2.65
CA VAL A 139 -2.02 -3.68 4.02
C VAL A 139 -2.06 -2.21 4.45
N ARG A 140 -0.99 -1.46 4.20
CA ARG A 140 -0.90 -0.02 4.53
C ARG A 140 -1.90 0.79 3.73
N ALA A 141 -1.96 0.59 2.43
CA ALA A 141 -2.88 1.30 1.55
C ALA A 141 -4.34 1.04 1.95
N GLN A 142 -4.72 -0.23 2.09
CA GLN A 142 -6.08 -0.63 2.47
C GLN A 142 -6.51 -0.02 3.80
N ALA A 143 -5.62 -0.07 4.81
CA ALA A 143 -5.90 0.50 6.12
C ALA A 143 -6.17 2.01 6.06
N ASN A 144 -5.48 2.76 5.20
CA ASN A 144 -5.72 4.20 5.05
C ASN A 144 -6.97 4.50 4.22
N ILE A 145 -7.16 3.80 3.09
CA ILE A 145 -8.26 4.07 2.15
C ILE A 145 -9.61 3.75 2.78
N ARG A 146 -9.74 2.59 3.45
CA ARG A 146 -11.00 2.17 4.09
C ARG A 146 -11.44 3.06 5.26
N GLN A 147 -10.54 3.87 5.81
CA GLN A 147 -10.91 4.88 6.81
C GLN A 147 -11.63 6.09 6.17
N CYS A 148 -11.44 6.31 4.88
CA CYS A 148 -11.82 7.54 4.20
C CYS A 148 -13.03 7.40 3.27
N THR A 149 -13.38 6.21 2.79
CA THR A 149 -14.46 6.02 1.80
C THR A 149 -15.51 5.01 2.26
N ASN A 150 -16.76 5.20 1.84
CA ASN A 150 -17.84 4.21 1.98
C ASN A 150 -17.88 3.20 0.81
N ALA A 151 -17.14 3.44 -0.27
CA ALA A 151 -17.04 2.49 -1.38
C ALA A 151 -16.40 1.16 -0.94
N ASN A 152 -16.82 0.06 -1.56
CA ASN A 152 -16.16 -1.23 -1.44
C ASN A 152 -14.78 -1.16 -2.11
N VAL A 153 -13.74 -1.49 -1.35
CA VAL A 153 -12.35 -1.38 -1.79
C VAL A 153 -11.74 -2.76 -1.95
N THR A 154 -11.50 -3.19 -3.18
CA THR A 154 -10.73 -4.41 -3.45
C THR A 154 -9.29 -4.06 -3.79
N MET A 155 -8.34 -4.67 -3.09
CA MET A 155 -6.91 -4.41 -3.30
C MET A 155 -6.31 -5.41 -4.26
N VAL A 156 -5.51 -4.94 -5.22
CA VAL A 156 -4.74 -5.77 -6.14
C VAL A 156 -3.25 -5.46 -6.00
N GLY A 157 -2.47 -6.48 -5.69
CA GLY A 157 -1.02 -6.41 -5.58
C GLY A 157 -0.33 -6.53 -6.94
N SER A 158 0.64 -5.66 -7.24
CA SER A 158 1.64 -5.91 -8.27
C SER A 158 2.85 -6.63 -7.70
N GLU A 159 3.58 -7.30 -8.59
CA GLU A 159 4.71 -8.17 -8.26
C GLU A 159 6.04 -7.42 -8.39
N PRO A 160 6.69 -7.05 -7.26
CA PRO A 160 7.89 -6.26 -7.30
C PRO A 160 9.12 -7.15 -7.49
N ASN A 161 10.08 -6.68 -8.30
CA ASN A 161 11.37 -7.34 -8.47
C ASN A 161 12.38 -6.81 -7.45
N LEU A 162 12.39 -7.41 -6.25
CA LEU A 162 13.22 -6.98 -5.14
C LEU A 162 14.15 -8.10 -4.66
N GLY A 163 15.40 -7.74 -4.38
CA GLY A 163 16.34 -8.61 -3.70
C GLY A 163 16.07 -8.70 -2.18
N PRO A 164 16.71 -9.64 -1.46
CA PRO A 164 16.46 -9.86 -0.03
C PRO A 164 16.66 -8.63 0.85
N VAL A 165 17.70 -7.82 0.59
CA VAL A 165 17.97 -6.59 1.36
C VAL A 165 16.89 -5.53 1.13
N GLN A 166 16.42 -5.40 -0.12
CA GLN A 166 15.33 -4.47 -0.45
C GLN A 166 14.02 -4.92 0.21
N TRP A 167 13.75 -6.24 0.26
CA TRP A 167 12.62 -6.80 1.00
C TRP A 167 12.67 -6.48 2.49
N LEU A 168 13.83 -6.61 3.15
CA LEU A 168 13.97 -6.20 4.54
C LEU A 168 13.68 -4.70 4.73
N GLY A 169 14.10 -3.86 3.79
CA GLY A 169 13.74 -2.44 3.77
C GLY A 169 12.24 -2.19 3.64
N ARG A 170 11.53 -2.98 2.82
CA ARG A 170 10.06 -2.89 2.72
C ARG A 170 9.38 -3.38 3.99
N PHE A 171 9.87 -4.44 4.62
CA PHE A 171 9.31 -4.90 5.89
C PHE A 171 9.39 -3.84 6.99
N THR A 172 10.52 -3.14 7.10
CA THR A 172 10.67 -2.07 8.10
C THR A 172 9.80 -0.86 7.77
N GLU A 173 9.80 -0.41 6.51
CA GLU A 173 8.98 0.72 6.05
C GLU A 173 7.48 0.47 6.27
N GLU A 174 6.99 -0.69 5.83
CA GLU A 174 5.57 -1.04 5.87
C GLU A 174 5.10 -1.36 7.29
N THR A 175 5.95 -1.96 8.14
CA THR A 175 5.65 -2.10 9.58
C THR A 175 5.39 -0.73 10.21
N GLY A 176 6.29 0.24 9.97
CA GLY A 176 6.14 1.60 10.50
C GLY A 176 4.92 2.31 9.92
N GLY A 177 4.66 2.16 8.63
CA GLY A 177 3.55 2.80 7.96
C GLY A 177 2.17 2.23 8.34
N VAL A 178 2.06 0.92 8.56
CA VAL A 178 0.85 0.29 9.11
C VAL A 178 0.62 0.77 10.54
N ALA A 179 1.64 0.75 11.39
CA ALA A 179 1.53 1.27 12.75
C ALA A 179 1.07 2.74 12.77
N ALA A 180 1.64 3.57 11.87
CA ALA A 180 1.24 4.96 11.72
C ALA A 180 -0.21 5.13 11.27
N ALA A 181 -0.75 4.24 10.44
CA ALA A 181 -2.16 4.29 10.00
C ALA A 181 -3.16 4.09 11.15
N PHE A 182 -2.76 3.38 12.21
CA PHE A 182 -3.58 3.20 13.43
C PHE A 182 -3.38 4.33 14.45
N VAL A 183 -2.16 4.84 14.60
CA VAL A 183 -1.85 5.92 15.55
C VAL A 183 -2.28 7.29 15.04
N ARG A 184 -2.24 7.48 13.71
CA ARG A 184 -2.57 8.74 13.03
C ARG A 184 -3.49 8.45 11.84
N PRO A 185 -4.78 8.21 12.09
CA PRO A 185 -5.74 7.87 11.04
C PRO A 185 -5.71 8.83 9.85
N ALA A 186 -5.94 8.30 8.65
CA ALA A 186 -6.08 9.08 7.43
C ALA A 186 -7.31 9.99 7.52
N CYS A 187 -8.42 9.45 8.03
CA CYS A 187 -9.71 10.10 8.16
C CYS A 187 -10.38 9.74 9.49
N ALA A 188 -11.20 10.64 10.03
CA ALA A 188 -11.97 10.40 11.25
C ALA A 188 -13.26 9.60 10.97
N SER A 189 -13.83 9.80 9.80
CA SER A 189 -15.01 9.08 9.29
C SER A 189 -14.89 8.94 7.77
N PRO A 190 -15.45 7.88 7.20
CA PRO A 190 -15.55 7.76 5.75
C PRO A 190 -16.50 8.82 5.17
N ILE A 191 -16.27 9.16 3.91
CA ILE A 191 -17.16 10.00 3.09
C ILE A 191 -17.65 9.21 1.89
N GLY A 192 -18.87 9.53 1.45
CA GLY A 192 -19.60 8.83 0.39
C GLY A 192 -21.08 9.05 0.60
#